data_AF-A0A0E8FG09-F1
#
_entry.id   AF-A0A0E8FG09-F1
#
_cell.length_a   1.000
_cell.length_b   1.000
_cell.length_c   1.000
_cell.angle_alpha   90.00
_cell.angle_beta   90.00
_cell.angle_gamma   90.00
#
_symmetry.space_group_name_H-M   'P 1'
#
loop_
_entity.id
_entity.type
_entity.pdbx_description
1 polymer ?
#
loop_
_entity_poly.entity_id
_entity_poly.type
_entity_poly.pdbx_seq_one_letter_code
_entity_poly.pdbx_strand_id
1 'polypeptide(L)'
;MDVLALTPSQLLDQLALEHLDDMPSEARTLFRVLGVSSDPSRSNGGALMSYLLFEHTYTQRLIELGYADTMRRIDDVVKFFGEAGA
;
A
#
# COMPACT_ATOMS: atom_id res chain seq x y z
N MET A 1 -2.70 23.03 16.93
CA MET A 1 -3.17 22.21 15.81
C MET A 1 -2.71 20.81 16.08
N ASP A 2 -3.67 19.91 16.29
CA ASP A 2 -3.38 18.51 16.54
C ASP A 2 -3.39 17.74 15.22
N VAL A 3 -2.53 16.73 15.12
CA VAL A 3 -2.38 15.88 13.93
C VAL A 3 -2.42 14.43 14.37
N LEU A 4 -3.40 13.67 13.87
CA LEU A 4 -3.43 12.22 14.00
C LEU A 4 -2.81 11.58 12.75
N ALA A 5 -1.60 11.03 12.89
CA ALA A 5 -0.96 10.27 11.81
C ALA A 5 -1.43 8.81 11.83
N LEU A 6 -1.96 8.34 10.69
CA LEU A 6 -2.21 6.94 10.40
C LEU A 6 -1.21 6.49 9.33
N THR A 7 -0.47 5.43 9.65
CA THR A 7 0.49 4.82 8.73
C THR A 7 0.10 3.37 8.49
N PRO A 8 0.32 2.83 7.28
CA PRO A 8 -0.01 1.45 6.98
C PRO A 8 0.75 0.50 7.92
N SER A 9 0.10 -0.55 8.41
CA SER A 9 0.76 -1.54 9.28
C SER A 9 1.64 -2.54 8.51
N GLN A 10 1.63 -2.48 7.18
CA GLN A 10 2.41 -3.32 6.30
C GLN A 10 3.21 -2.45 5.34
N LEU A 11 4.39 -2.92 4.95
CA LEU A 11 5.19 -2.26 3.92
C LEU A 11 4.48 -2.42 2.57
N LEU A 12 4.15 -1.30 1.93
CA LEU A 12 3.44 -1.30 0.65
C LEU A 12 4.27 -1.97 -0.46
N ASP A 13 5.59 -1.85 -0.40
CA ASP A 13 6.51 -2.56 -1.30
C ASP A 13 6.34 -4.08 -1.22
N GLN A 14 6.21 -4.62 0.00
CA GLN A 14 5.99 -6.05 0.20
C GLN A 14 4.61 -6.46 -0.32
N LEU A 15 3.59 -5.65 -0.04
CA LEU A 15 2.24 -5.88 -0.55
C LEU A 15 2.20 -5.86 -2.09
N ALA A 16 2.97 -4.97 -2.72
CA ALA A 16 3.09 -4.89 -4.17
C ALA A 16 3.78 -6.12 -4.77
N LEU A 17 4.81 -6.66 -4.10
CA LEU A 17 5.48 -7.89 -4.53
C LEU A 17 4.53 -9.09 -4.55
N GLU A 18 3.58 -9.17 -3.60
CA GLU A 18 2.56 -10.23 -3.54
C GLU A 18 1.59 -10.19 -4.74
N HIS A 19 1.44 -9.03 -5.39
CA HIS A 19 0.54 -8.81 -6.53
C HIS A 19 1.29 -8.70 -7.87
N LEU A 20 2.57 -9.07 -7.91
CA LEU A 20 3.38 -8.97 -9.12
C LEU A 20 2.85 -9.84 -10.27
N ASP A 21 2.10 -10.90 -9.95
CA ASP A 21 1.48 -11.76 -10.94
C ASP A 21 0.20 -11.19 -11.56
N ASP A 22 -0.44 -10.21 -10.92
CA ASP A 22 -1.61 -9.50 -11.47
C ASP A 22 -1.22 -8.52 -12.58
N MET A 23 0.06 -8.19 -12.68
CA MET A 23 0.58 -7.30 -13.71
C MET A 23 0.61 -7.98 -15.10
N PRO A 24 0.22 -7.26 -16.16
CA PRO A 24 0.44 -7.64 -17.55
C PRO A 24 1.86 -8.09 -17.86
N SER A 25 1.96 -9.09 -18.71
CA SER A 25 3.20 -9.80 -19.03
C SER A 25 4.31 -8.88 -19.55
N GLU A 26 3.94 -7.84 -20.27
CA GLU A 26 4.77 -6.83 -20.89
C GLU A 26 5.47 -5.98 -19.82
N ALA A 27 4.70 -5.48 -18.85
CA ALA A 27 5.23 -4.72 -17.73
C ALA A 27 6.12 -5.60 -16.85
N ARG A 28 5.71 -6.85 -16.56
CA ARG A 28 6.54 -7.83 -15.84
C ARG A 28 7.88 -8.08 -16.53
N THR A 29 7.86 -8.18 -17.86
CA THR A 29 9.08 -8.40 -18.66
C THR A 29 9.99 -7.19 -18.62
N LEU A 30 9.43 -5.98 -18.77
CA LEU A 30 10.19 -4.72 -18.66
C LEU A 30 10.87 -4.61 -17.30
N PHE A 31 10.15 -4.87 -16.21
CA PHE A 31 10.71 -4.82 -14.86
C PHE A 31 11.84 -5.83 -14.66
N ARG A 32 11.71 -7.05 -15.21
CA ARG A 32 12.77 -8.05 -15.19
C ARG A 32 14.03 -7.58 -15.94
N VAL A 33 13.87 -6.91 -17.09
CA VAL A 33 14.99 -6.34 -17.87
C VAL A 33 15.67 -5.19 -17.11
N LEU A 34 14.90 -4.39 -16.37
CA LEU A 34 15.40 -3.30 -15.54
C LEU A 34 15.99 -3.77 -14.20
N GLY A 35 16.06 -5.08 -13.96
CA GLY A 35 16.64 -5.65 -12.74
C GLY A 35 15.75 -5.56 -11.50
N VAL A 36 14.45 -5.27 -11.67
CA VAL A 36 13.48 -5.36 -10.58
C VAL A 36 13.24 -6.84 -10.30
N SER A 37 13.74 -7.26 -9.13
CA SER A 37 13.66 -8.62 -8.65
C SER A 37 12.47 -8.79 -7.71
N SER A 38 11.90 -9.99 -7.68
CA SER A 38 10.92 -10.42 -6.67
C SER A 38 11.51 -10.51 -5.26
N ASP A 39 12.82 -10.28 -5.11
CA ASP A 39 13.55 -10.29 -3.85
C ASP A 39 13.12 -9.10 -2.96
N PRO A 40 12.49 -9.35 -1.81
CA PRO A 40 12.05 -8.30 -0.89
C PRO A 40 13.22 -7.44 -0.36
N SER A 41 14.46 -7.94 -0.41
CA SER A 41 15.65 -7.21 0.06
C SER A 41 16.22 -6.21 -0.96
N ARG A 42 15.71 -6.22 -2.20
CA ARG A 42 16.14 -5.35 -3.31
C ARG A 42 14.97 -4.55 -3.89
N SER A 43 14.06 -4.08 -3.04
CA SER A 43 12.80 -3.49 -3.50
C SER A 43 13.03 -2.24 -4.34
N ASN A 44 12.61 -2.33 -5.61
CA ASN A 44 12.37 -1.15 -6.45
C ASN A 44 10.87 -0.80 -6.37
N GLY A 45 10.36 -0.75 -5.14
CA GLY A 45 8.92 -0.85 -4.85
C GLY A 45 8.09 0.30 -5.41
N GLY A 46 8.66 1.51 -5.51
CA GLY A 46 7.96 2.66 -6.10
C GLY A 46 7.50 2.43 -7.55
N ALA A 47 8.27 1.71 -8.35
CA ALA A 47 7.90 1.45 -9.74
C ALA A 47 6.82 0.36 -9.87
N LEU A 48 6.91 -0.70 -9.03
CA LEU A 48 5.90 -1.75 -8.95
C LEU A 48 4.56 -1.19 -8.44
N MET A 49 4.59 -0.41 -7.36
CA MET A 49 3.41 0.24 -6.80
C MET A 49 2.74 1.16 -7.82
N SER A 50 3.51 2.00 -8.53
CA SER A 50 2.95 2.92 -9.52
C SER A 50 2.20 2.19 -10.63
N TYR A 51 2.66 0.99 -11.02
CA TYR A 51 1.96 0.17 -11.99
C TYR A 51 0.72 -0.51 -11.37
N LEU A 52 0.90 -1.19 -10.24
CA LEU A 52 -0.15 -2.00 -9.62
C LEU A 52 -1.31 -1.16 -9.08
N LEU A 53 -1.12 0.14 -8.82
CA LEU A 53 -2.23 1.06 -8.54
C LEU A 53 -3.26 1.14 -9.68
N PHE A 54 -2.91 0.66 -10.89
CA PHE A 54 -3.85 0.49 -11.99
C PHE A 54 -4.48 -0.92 -12.05
N GLU A 55 -3.93 -1.87 -11.31
CA GLU A 55 -4.50 -3.21 -11.17
C GLU A 55 -5.57 -3.23 -10.06
N HIS A 56 -6.74 -3.75 -10.43
CA HIS A 56 -7.91 -3.76 -9.56
C HIS A 56 -7.64 -4.51 -8.25
N THR A 57 -7.00 -5.69 -8.32
CA THR A 57 -6.71 -6.55 -7.16
C THR A 57 -5.83 -5.84 -6.13
N TYR A 58 -4.74 -5.21 -6.57
CA TYR A 58 -3.83 -4.52 -5.66
C TYR A 58 -4.49 -3.29 -5.02
N THR A 59 -5.28 -2.54 -5.79
CA THR A 59 -6.02 -1.38 -5.26
C THR A 59 -7.04 -1.80 -4.19
N GLN A 60 -7.77 -2.89 -4.41
CA GLN A 60 -8.67 -3.45 -3.39
C GLN A 60 -7.91 -3.83 -2.12
N ARG A 61 -6.75 -4.47 -2.26
CA ARG A 61 -5.92 -4.85 -1.13
C ARG A 61 -5.43 -3.65 -0.31
N LEU A 62 -5.07 -2.54 -0.96
CA LEU A 62 -4.71 -1.29 -0.29
C LEU A 62 -5.88 -0.70 0.52
N ILE A 63 -7.10 -0.73 -0.03
CA ILE A 63 -8.30 -0.25 0.66
C ILE A 63 -8.57 -1.09 1.90
N GLU A 64 -8.47 -2.42 1.80
CA GLU A 64 -8.64 -3.33 2.94
C GLU A 64 -7.62 -3.07 4.04
N LEU A 65 -6.34 -2.87 3.67
CA LEU A 65 -5.27 -2.57 4.62
C LEU A 65 -5.56 -1.25 5.35
N GLY A 66 -5.87 -0.18 4.60
CA GLY A 66 -6.19 1.12 5.18
C GLY A 66 -7.42 1.09 6.09
N TYR A 67 -8.45 0.34 5.71
CA TYR A 67 -9.63 0.12 6.54
C TYR A 67 -9.28 -0.59 7.84
N ALA A 68 -8.55 -1.71 7.76
CA ALA A 68 -8.16 -2.49 8.93
C ALA A 68 -7.24 -1.69 9.89
N ASP A 69 -6.31 -0.92 9.33
CA ASP A 69 -5.40 -0.05 10.10
C ASP A 69 -6.16 1.05 10.85
N THR A 70 -7.12 1.67 10.18
CA THR A 70 -7.96 2.72 10.76
C THR A 70 -8.88 2.15 11.84
N MET A 71 -9.54 1.03 11.57
CA MET A 71 -10.47 0.39 12.51
C MET A 71 -9.76 -0.10 13.79
N ARG A 72 -8.50 -0.54 13.69
CA ARG A 72 -7.68 -0.88 14.86
C ARG A 72 -7.40 0.31 15.77
N ARG A 73 -7.52 1.54 15.25
CA ARG A 73 -7.30 2.79 15.98
C ARG A 73 -8.55 3.67 16.02
N ILE A 74 -9.73 3.04 15.98
CA ILE A 74 -11.00 3.77 15.90
C ILE A 74 -11.20 4.73 17.08
N ASP A 75 -10.77 4.36 18.28
CA ASP A 75 -10.89 5.21 19.47
C ASP A 75 -10.06 6.50 19.33
N ASP A 76 -8.85 6.41 18.77
CA ASP A 76 -8.00 7.58 18.48
C ASP A 76 -8.68 8.50 17.46
N VAL A 77 -9.27 7.91 16.41
CA VAL A 77 -9.96 8.63 15.33
C VAL A 77 -11.20 9.35 15.88
N VAL A 78 -12.03 8.66 16.65
CA VAL A 78 -13.23 9.23 17.27
C VAL A 78 -12.85 10.35 18.23
N LYS A 79 -11.81 10.16 19.04
CA LYS A 79 -11.31 11.19 19.95
C LYS A 79 -10.81 12.42 19.19
N PHE A 80 -9.99 12.22 18.16
CA PHE A 80 -9.43 13.31 17.35
C PHE A 80 -10.53 14.20 16.73
N PHE A 81 -11.59 13.60 16.19
CA PHE A 81 -12.72 14.37 15.63
C PHE A 81 -13.70 14.90 16.70
N GLY A 82 -13.81 14.23 17.85
CA GLY A 82 -14.61 14.70 18.99
C GLY A 82 -14.01 15.94 19.65
N GLU A 83 -12.68 16.01 19.75
CA GLU A 83 -11.94 17.18 20.25
C GLU A 83 -11.99 18.36 19.26
N ALA A 84 -12.15 18.09 17.96
CA ALA A 84 -12.27 19.13 16.93
C ALA A 84 -13.66 19.82 16.89
N GLY A 85 -14.67 19.25 17.57
CA GLY A 85 -16.04 19.77 17.62
C GLY A 85 -16.41 20.50 18.92
N ALA A 86 -15.50 20.61 19.88
CA ALA A 86 -15.67 21.29 21.17
C ALA A 86 -14.90 22.62 21.20
#